data_AF-A0A7S4IPI5-F1
#
_entry.id   AF-A0A7S4IPI5-F1
#
_cell.length_a   1.000
_cell.length_b   1.000
_cell.length_c   1.000
_cell.angle_alpha   90.00
_cell.angle_beta   90.00
_cell.angle_gamma   90.00
#
_symmetry.space_group_name_H-M   'P 1'
#
loop_
_entity.id
_entity.type
_entity.pdbx_description
1 polymer ?
#
loop_
_entity_poly.entity_id
_entity_poly.type
_entity_poly.pdbx_seq_one_letter_code
_entity_poly.pdbx_strand_id
1 'polypeptide(L)'
;EYFGLLAMEDMREWLAEHLLFCSSYAELDSSVLEASYQDLGGSIPSEIGEQTVLRILDLSRNELRGEIPQELGQLSALTTLDLSHNQLCGSIPPELGRLSALNVLSLNHNQLSGSIPAELGQLSALKILYLSNNQLSGSIP
;
A
#
# COMPACT_ATOMS: atom_id res chain seq x y z
N GLU A 1 -31.22 4.11 -11.20
CA GLU A 1 -30.56 5.40 -11.49
C GLU A 1 -30.01 5.94 -10.18
N TYR A 2 -28.79 6.49 -10.20
CA TYR A 2 -27.74 6.51 -9.14
C TYR A 2 -27.05 5.14 -9.01
N PHE A 3 -25.74 5.00 -9.27
CA PHE A 3 -24.63 5.92 -9.03
C PHE A 3 -23.82 6.24 -10.29
N GLY A 4 -23.56 7.53 -10.50
CA GLY A 4 -22.52 8.02 -11.41
C GLY A 4 -21.45 8.74 -10.58
N LEU A 5 -20.22 8.22 -10.67
CA LEU A 5 -18.88 8.80 -10.46
C LEU A 5 -17.90 7.60 -10.63
N LEU A 6 -17.47 7.22 -11.84
CA LEU A 6 -16.16 7.59 -12.46
C LEU A 6 -15.01 7.58 -11.41
N ALA A 7 -14.05 6.65 -11.38
CA ALA A 7 -13.71 5.52 -12.26
C ALA A 7 -13.08 4.37 -11.44
N MET A 8 -13.56 3.13 -11.58
CA MET A 8 -12.90 1.94 -11.05
C MET A 8 -12.37 1.11 -12.23
N GLU A 9 -11.05 0.95 -12.32
CA GLU A 9 -10.39 -0.04 -13.18
C GLU A 9 -9.22 -0.72 -12.44
N ASP A 10 -9.52 -1.07 -11.17
CA ASP A 10 -9.30 -2.37 -10.52
C ASP A 10 -8.10 -2.55 -9.52
N MET A 11 -8.37 -2.72 -8.21
CA MET A 11 -7.75 -3.73 -7.32
C MET A 11 -8.87 -4.48 -6.62
N ARG A 12 -9.10 -5.73 -7.03
CA ARG A 12 -10.30 -5.98 -7.83
C ARG A 12 -11.62 -5.41 -7.26
N GLU A 13 -12.00 -4.27 -7.85
CA GLU A 13 -12.90 -3.15 -7.54
C GLU A 13 -13.02 -2.78 -6.07
N TRP A 14 -11.88 -2.28 -5.57
CA TRP A 14 -11.57 -1.97 -4.17
C TRP A 14 -12.05 -3.10 -3.27
N LEU A 15 -11.49 -4.29 -3.54
CA LEU A 15 -11.85 -5.57 -2.94
C LEU A 15 -13.38 -5.80 -2.83
N ALA A 16 -14.12 -5.35 -3.85
CA ALA A 16 -15.58 -5.19 -3.92
C ALA A 16 -16.16 -4.35 -2.76
N GLU A 17 -15.81 -3.07 -2.82
CA GLU A 17 -16.25 -1.94 -2.00
C GLU A 17 -15.97 -2.01 -0.49
N HIS A 18 -14.76 -2.45 -0.12
CA HIS A 18 -14.19 -2.25 1.23
C HIS A 18 -14.46 -3.33 2.30
N LEU A 19 -14.69 -4.59 1.87
CA LEU A 19 -14.55 -5.79 2.71
C LEU A 19 -15.60 -6.00 3.81
N LEU A 20 -16.72 -6.61 3.40
CA LEU A 20 -17.00 -7.98 3.85
C LEU A 20 -16.97 -8.91 2.63
N PHE A 21 -15.79 -9.43 2.29
CA PHE A 21 -15.65 -10.53 1.31
C PHE A 21 -15.02 -11.77 1.96
N CYS A 22 -15.65 -12.23 3.05
CA CYS A 22 -15.75 -13.64 3.41
C CYS A 22 -16.72 -13.78 4.60
N SER A 23 -17.93 -14.30 4.39
CA SER A 23 -18.88 -14.61 5.49
C SER A 23 -18.45 -15.78 6.38
N SER A 24 -17.19 -16.25 6.28
CA SER A 24 -16.57 -17.15 7.26
C SER A 24 -15.66 -16.45 8.28
N TYR A 25 -15.51 -15.12 8.23
CA TYR A 25 -14.61 -14.34 9.10
C TYR A 25 -15.33 -13.21 9.85
N ALA A 26 -16.43 -13.50 10.53
CA ALA A 26 -17.20 -12.51 11.30
C ALA A 26 -16.47 -11.90 12.54
N GLU A 27 -15.13 -12.00 12.64
CA GLU A 27 -14.33 -11.50 13.79
C GLU A 27 -12.92 -10.97 13.42
N LEU A 28 -12.70 -10.43 12.21
CA LEU A 28 -11.40 -9.78 11.91
C LEU A 28 -11.40 -8.31 12.37
N ASP A 29 -10.30 -7.92 13.02
CA ASP A 29 -10.00 -6.54 13.42
C ASP A 29 -10.06 -5.63 12.19
N SER A 30 -10.97 -4.65 12.19
CA SER A 30 -11.16 -3.71 11.08
C SER A 30 -9.94 -2.84 10.78
N SER A 31 -8.89 -2.92 11.61
CA SER A 31 -7.58 -2.31 11.35
C SER A 31 -6.64 -3.17 10.50
N VAL A 32 -7.04 -4.36 10.08
CA VAL A 32 -6.21 -5.29 9.32
C VAL A 32 -6.82 -5.56 7.95
N LEU A 33 -6.06 -5.23 6.91
CA LEU A 33 -6.33 -5.63 5.53
C LEU A 33 -5.20 -6.54 5.04
N GLU A 34 -5.47 -7.85 5.02
CA GLU A 34 -4.58 -8.88 4.48
C GLU A 34 -5.18 -9.49 3.22
N ALA A 35 -4.55 -9.24 2.08
CA ALA A 35 -4.98 -9.72 0.77
C ALA A 35 -3.79 -10.24 -0.05
N SER A 36 -2.84 -10.93 0.60
CA SER A 36 -1.69 -11.51 -0.07
C SER A 36 -2.03 -12.80 -0.83
N TYR A 37 -1.33 -13.05 -1.94
CA TYR A 37 -1.55 -14.21 -2.82
C TYR A 37 -3.00 -14.36 -3.34
N GLN A 38 -3.58 -13.27 -3.83
CA GLN A 38 -4.98 -13.24 -4.31
C GLN A 38 -5.09 -13.02 -5.83
N ASP A 39 -3.99 -13.10 -6.58
CA ASP A 39 -3.93 -12.82 -8.03
C ASP A 39 -4.56 -11.46 -8.41
N LEU A 40 -4.47 -10.48 -7.49
CA LEU A 40 -5.08 -9.16 -7.67
C LEU A 40 -4.30 -8.36 -8.72
N GLY A 41 -4.98 -7.96 -9.79
CA GLY A 41 -4.42 -7.10 -10.83
C GLY A 41 -4.86 -5.64 -10.68
N GLY A 42 -4.38 -4.82 -11.63
CA GLY A 42 -4.70 -3.39 -11.76
C GLY A 42 -4.03 -2.52 -10.70
N SER A 43 -4.50 -1.28 -10.51
CA SER A 43 -3.85 -0.29 -9.64
C SER A 43 -4.36 -0.30 -8.20
N ILE A 44 -3.47 0.02 -7.26
CA ILE A 44 -3.88 0.31 -5.89
C ILE A 44 -4.78 1.56 -5.91
N PRO A 45 -6.02 1.50 -5.41
CA PRO A 45 -6.90 2.65 -5.39
C PRO A 45 -6.48 3.66 -4.32
N SER A 46 -6.58 4.95 -4.63
CA SER A 46 -6.25 6.04 -3.70
C SER A 46 -7.12 6.06 -2.46
N GLU A 47 -8.36 5.57 -2.56
CA GLU A 47 -9.37 5.60 -1.51
C GLU A 47 -8.97 4.72 -0.30
N ILE A 48 -7.99 3.81 -0.45
CA ILE A 48 -7.36 3.12 0.69
C ILE A 48 -6.84 4.12 1.72
N GLY A 49 -6.36 5.28 1.29
CA GLY A 49 -5.91 6.35 2.19
C GLY A 49 -6.97 6.87 3.16
N GLU A 50 -8.25 6.69 2.86
CA GLU A 50 -9.36 7.15 3.72
C GLU A 50 -9.57 6.24 4.95
N GLN A 51 -9.07 5.00 4.93
CA GLN A 51 -9.21 4.05 6.04
C GLN A 51 -8.19 4.28 7.15
N THR A 52 -8.22 5.48 7.77
CA THR A 52 -7.25 5.94 8.78
C THR A 52 -7.10 5.03 10.02
N VAL A 53 -8.02 4.09 10.21
CA VAL A 53 -7.99 3.07 11.28
C VAL A 53 -7.08 1.88 10.97
N LEU A 54 -6.66 1.71 9.70
CA LEU A 54 -5.79 0.60 9.30
C LEU A 54 -4.44 0.66 10.04
N ARG A 55 -4.08 -0.48 10.62
CA ARG A 55 -2.80 -0.77 11.28
C ARG A 55 -1.93 -1.70 10.45
N ILE A 56 -2.55 -2.57 9.64
CA ILE A 56 -1.84 -3.51 8.75
C ILE A 56 -2.50 -3.44 7.38
N LEU A 57 -1.68 -3.20 6.36
CA LEU A 57 -2.03 -3.29 4.94
C LEU A 57 -1.03 -4.22 4.27
N ASP A 58 -1.44 -5.45 4.01
CA ASP A 58 -0.67 -6.45 3.26
C ASP A 58 -1.37 -6.76 1.94
N LEU A 59 -0.80 -6.24 0.85
CA LEU A 59 -1.20 -6.47 -0.53
C LEU A 59 -0.11 -7.23 -1.30
N SER A 60 0.80 -7.88 -0.58
CA SER A 60 1.98 -8.50 -1.16
C SER A 60 1.63 -9.68 -2.06
N ARG A 61 2.52 -9.99 -3.02
CA ARG A 61 2.43 -11.19 -3.84
C ARG A 61 1.14 -11.27 -4.65
N ASN A 62 0.86 -10.19 -5.36
CA ASN A 62 -0.23 -10.05 -6.30
C ASN A 62 0.32 -9.62 -7.68
N GLU A 63 -0.55 -9.25 -8.60
CA GLU A 63 -0.22 -8.72 -9.92
C GLU A 63 -0.48 -7.21 -10.04
N LEU A 64 -0.39 -6.47 -8.93
CA LEU A 64 -0.71 -5.04 -8.89
C LEU A 64 0.27 -4.23 -9.72
N ARG A 65 -0.26 -3.22 -10.42
CA ARG A 65 0.44 -2.37 -11.39
C ARG A 65 0.21 -0.89 -11.06
N GLY A 66 0.87 -0.03 -11.82
CA GLY A 66 0.74 1.42 -11.63
C GLY A 66 1.57 1.92 -10.45
N GLU A 67 1.33 3.17 -10.08
CA GLU A 67 2.07 3.85 -9.02
C GLU A 67 1.49 3.55 -7.64
N ILE A 68 2.32 3.73 -6.60
CA ILE A 68 1.84 3.73 -5.22
C ILE A 68 1.09 5.06 -4.98
N PRO A 69 -0.18 5.05 -4.57
CA PRO A 69 -0.92 6.27 -4.29
C PRO A 69 -0.29 7.04 -3.12
N GLN A 70 -0.11 8.35 -3.28
CA GLN A 70 0.37 9.24 -2.22
C GLN A 70 -0.61 9.28 -1.02
N GLU A 71 -1.89 8.98 -1.27
CA GLU A 71 -2.97 8.97 -0.29
C GLU A 71 -2.75 7.91 0.80
N LEU A 72 -1.95 6.87 0.54
CA LEU A 72 -1.54 5.92 1.58
C LEU A 72 -0.78 6.60 2.73
N GLY A 73 -0.17 7.77 2.50
CA GLY A 73 0.44 8.59 3.55
C GLY A 73 -0.55 9.17 4.57
N GLN A 74 -1.86 9.03 4.35
CA GLN A 74 -2.91 9.46 5.28
C GLN A 74 -3.22 8.42 6.38
N LEU A 75 -2.73 7.19 6.25
CA LEU A 75 -2.97 6.08 7.17
C LEU A 75 -2.18 6.20 8.48
N SER A 76 -2.46 7.23 9.28
CA SER A 76 -1.65 7.61 10.45
C SER A 76 -1.48 6.52 11.53
N ALA A 77 -2.39 5.54 11.60
CA ALA A 77 -2.31 4.40 12.52
C ALA A 77 -1.52 3.20 11.96
N LEU A 78 -1.07 3.25 10.70
CA LEU A 78 -0.46 2.13 10.02
C LEU A 78 0.89 1.77 10.65
N THR A 79 1.02 0.50 11.02
CA THR A 79 2.22 -0.08 11.61
C THR A 79 2.96 -1.00 10.63
N THR A 80 2.25 -1.57 9.66
CA THR A 80 2.81 -2.45 8.63
C THR A 80 2.21 -2.10 7.28
N LEU A 81 3.10 -1.82 6.31
CA LEU A 81 2.77 -1.69 4.89
C LEU A 81 3.60 -2.69 4.09
N ASP A 82 2.95 -3.70 3.51
CA ASP A 82 3.58 -4.66 2.62
C ASP A 82 2.95 -4.63 1.23
N LEU A 83 3.71 -4.10 0.27
CA LEU A 83 3.37 -4.07 -1.16
C LEU A 83 4.35 -4.92 -1.97
N SER A 84 5.14 -5.77 -1.31
CA SER A 84 6.21 -6.52 -1.95
C SER A 84 5.70 -7.53 -2.97
N HIS A 85 6.56 -7.93 -3.91
CA HIS A 85 6.23 -8.92 -4.94
C HIS A 85 4.99 -8.55 -5.77
N ASN A 86 5.01 -7.36 -6.37
CA ASN A 86 4.01 -6.88 -7.31
C ASN A 86 4.70 -6.36 -8.58
N GLN A 87 3.95 -5.67 -9.43
CA GLN A 87 4.43 -5.01 -10.66
C GLN A 87 4.30 -3.48 -10.55
N LEU A 88 4.39 -2.94 -9.33
CA LEU A 88 4.25 -1.49 -9.08
C LEU A 88 5.43 -0.72 -9.68
N CYS A 89 5.15 0.44 -10.26
CA CYS A 89 6.11 1.30 -10.93
C CYS A 89 6.06 2.75 -10.40
N GLY A 90 6.77 3.67 -11.05
CA GLY A 90 6.89 5.06 -10.58
C GLY A 90 7.88 5.22 -9.42
N SER A 91 7.83 6.36 -8.74
CA SER A 91 8.65 6.66 -7.56
C SER A 91 7.95 6.27 -6.27
N ILE A 92 8.73 6.09 -5.19
CA ILE A 92 8.16 5.97 -3.84
C ILE A 92 7.58 7.34 -3.44
N PRO A 93 6.29 7.44 -3.04
CA PRO A 93 5.72 8.71 -2.62
C PRO A 93 6.38 9.24 -1.33
N PRO A 94 6.85 10.50 -1.29
CA PRO A 94 7.39 11.11 -0.08
C PRO A 94 6.35 11.18 1.06
N GLU A 95 5.06 11.19 0.74
CA GLU A 95 3.94 11.20 1.69
C GLU A 95 3.96 10.00 2.64
N LEU A 96 4.56 8.87 2.24
CA LEU A 96 4.74 7.73 3.13
C LEU A 96 5.58 8.08 4.36
N GLY A 97 6.41 9.13 4.31
CA GLY A 97 7.15 9.67 5.46
C GLY A 97 6.26 10.22 6.58
N ARG A 98 4.96 10.45 6.32
CA ARG A 98 3.98 10.91 7.33
C ARG A 98 3.50 9.80 8.26
N LEU A 99 3.78 8.53 7.95
CA LEU A 99 3.31 7.35 8.68
C LEU A 99 4.09 7.13 9.98
N SER A 100 3.96 8.06 10.93
CA SER A 100 4.77 8.10 12.16
C SER A 100 4.73 6.83 13.03
N ALA A 101 3.68 6.01 12.90
CA ALA A 101 3.52 4.74 13.61
C ALA A 101 4.14 3.52 12.87
N LEU A 102 4.62 3.70 11.64
CA LEU A 102 5.04 2.60 10.77
C LEU A 102 6.30 1.91 11.33
N ASN A 103 6.21 0.59 11.52
CA ASN A 103 7.32 -0.24 11.96
C ASN A 103 7.94 -1.04 10.82
N VAL A 104 7.13 -1.41 9.81
CA VAL A 104 7.55 -2.24 8.68
C VAL A 104 7.09 -1.60 7.38
N LEU A 105 8.04 -1.39 6.47
CA LEU A 105 7.79 -0.97 5.08
C LEU A 105 8.47 -1.94 4.13
N SER A 106 7.67 -2.72 3.40
CA SER A 106 8.14 -3.70 2.42
C SER A 106 7.68 -3.30 1.02
N LEU A 107 8.62 -2.85 0.19
CA LEU A 107 8.38 -2.48 -1.22
C LEU A 107 9.23 -3.33 -2.19
N ASN A 108 9.97 -4.31 -1.68
CA ASN A 108 10.88 -5.13 -2.47
C ASN A 108 10.18 -5.95 -3.56
N HIS A 109 10.91 -6.31 -4.62
CA HIS A 109 10.38 -7.08 -5.75
C HIS A 109 9.22 -6.35 -6.44
N ASN A 110 9.51 -5.15 -6.93
CA ASN A 110 8.63 -4.32 -7.76
C ASN A 110 9.46 -3.68 -8.88
N GLN A 111 8.88 -2.71 -9.59
CA GLN A 111 9.52 -1.94 -10.66
C GLN A 111 9.66 -0.46 -10.27
N LEU A 112 9.76 -0.16 -8.96
CA LEU A 112 9.88 1.20 -8.46
C LEU A 112 11.22 1.82 -8.90
N SER A 113 11.20 3.11 -9.20
CA SER A 113 12.33 3.85 -9.77
C SER A 113 12.53 5.19 -9.07
N GLY A 114 13.55 5.95 -9.47
CA GLY A 114 13.90 7.22 -8.83
C GLY A 114 14.67 7.03 -7.52
N SER A 115 14.72 8.07 -6.69
CA SER A 115 15.44 8.06 -5.42
C SER A 115 14.56 7.66 -4.25
N ILE A 116 15.18 7.18 -3.17
CA ILE A 116 14.51 7.00 -1.88
C ILE A 116 14.18 8.40 -1.33
N PRO A 117 12.91 8.73 -1.02
CA PRO A 117 12.57 10.04 -0.47
C PRO A 117 13.20 10.25 0.91
N ALA A 118 13.73 11.46 1.16
CA ALA A 118 14.34 11.80 2.44
C ALA A 118 13.32 11.82 3.59
N GLU A 119 12.05 12.00 3.26
CA GLU A 119 10.90 11.94 4.15
C GLU A 119 10.77 10.56 4.82
N LEU A 120 11.24 9.47 4.19
CA LEU A 120 11.27 8.16 4.86
C LEU A 120 12.21 8.14 6.07
N GLY A 121 13.23 9.02 6.10
CA GLY A 121 14.09 9.23 7.27
C GLY A 121 13.37 9.84 8.47
N GLN A 122 12.14 10.35 8.29
CA GLN A 122 11.31 10.91 9.37
C GLN A 122 10.52 9.83 10.12
N LEU A 123 10.49 8.59 9.61
CA LEU A 123 9.78 7.46 10.19
C LEU A 123 10.50 6.92 11.43
N SER A 124 10.42 7.66 12.54
CA SER A 124 11.12 7.36 13.79
C SER A 124 10.79 6.00 14.43
N ALA A 125 9.64 5.42 14.08
CA ALA A 125 9.21 4.10 14.55
C ALA A 125 9.63 2.94 13.63
N LEU A 126 10.21 3.23 12.45
CA LEU A 126 10.53 2.21 11.45
C LEU A 126 11.67 1.31 11.93
N LYS A 127 11.46 0.00 11.82
CA LYS A 127 12.42 -1.02 12.25
C LYS A 127 12.91 -1.85 11.07
N ILE A 128 12.03 -2.06 10.09
CA ILE A 128 12.28 -2.92 8.94
C ILE A 128 11.93 -2.15 7.67
N LEU A 129 12.90 -2.08 6.76
CA LEU A 129 12.76 -1.44 5.45
C LEU A 129 13.31 -2.38 4.38
N TYR A 130 12.44 -2.87 3.50
CA TYR A 130 12.84 -3.71 2.36
C TYR A 130 12.57 -3.00 1.04
N LEU A 131 13.64 -2.63 0.35
CA LEU A 131 13.58 -1.93 -0.94
C LEU A 131 14.27 -2.68 -2.10
N SER A 132 14.91 -3.81 -1.80
CA SER A 132 15.67 -4.62 -2.77
C SER A 132 14.83 -5.07 -3.96
N ASN A 133 15.46 -5.39 -5.10
CA ASN A 133 14.77 -5.83 -6.32
C ASN A 133 13.74 -4.79 -6.81
N ASN A 134 14.25 -3.58 -7.02
CA ASN A 134 13.60 -2.45 -7.68
C ASN A 134 14.64 -1.78 -8.60
N GLN A 135 14.25 -0.69 -9.26
CA GLN A 135 15.08 0.16 -10.12
C GLN A 135 15.45 1.49 -9.42
N LEU A 136 15.55 1.47 -8.08
CA LEU A 136 15.90 2.64 -7.28
C LEU A 136 17.34 3.09 -7.53
N SER A 137 17.57 4.38 -7.42
CA SER A 137 18.83 5.06 -7.73
C SER A 137 19.10 6.20 -6.72
N GLY A 138 20.24 6.86 -6.84
CA GLY A 138 20.61 7.95 -5.93
C GLY A 138 21.19 7.48 -4.60
N SER A 139 21.33 8.42 -3.65
CA SER A 139 21.87 8.17 -2.31
C SER A 139 20.81 7.66 -1.36
N ILE A 140 21.24 6.90 -0.35
CA ILE A 140 20.42 6.57 0.81
C ILE A 140 20.32 7.85 1.67
N PRO A 141 19.11 8.38 1.94
CA PRO A 141 18.91 9.56 2.78
C PRO A 141 19.28 9.37 4.25
#